data_AF-A0A7Z9IBA1-F1
#
_entry.id   AF-A0A7Z9IBA1-F1
#
_cell.length_a   1.000
_cell.length_b   1.000
_cell.length_c   1.000
_cell.angle_alpha   90.00
_cell.angle_beta   90.00
_cell.angle_gamma   90.00
#
_symmetry.space_group_name_H-M   'P 1'
#
loop_
_entity.id
_entity.type
_entity.pdbx_description
1 polymer ?
#
loop_
_entity_poly.entity_id
_entity_poly.type
_entity_poly.pdbx_seq_one_letter_code
_entity_poly.pdbx_strand_id
1 'polypeptide(L)'
;MRFASRLTFSLLITLSIVVTTVTTTLGQELPANSGATANAQAEIDAIQDQGAKLEASKNWRAALRLYERAARNYPQQSTIAARYQISRSHVDIARRYHDASYLYSIKQMDSTASQAVYREVLGKIETYYFAELNWQKILKSGIDQFEVALHDELFRGHHGLTVSHTDLQQYRDSVAHILASRVCRSGRAVLQSAITVSQIAERTLKVSQQAVMLELLSGTIIGLDRYSSYLTSTQLDDMFSQIDGKFVGLGIELRIQGNHLLVERVIPKGPAADAGLKSGD
;
A
#
# COMPACT_ATOMS: atom_id res chain seq x y z
N MET A 1 1.53 -0.22 -46.68
CA MET A 1 2.04 1.17 -46.66
C MET A 1 1.24 1.94 -45.62
N ARG A 2 1.83 2.25 -44.46
CA ARG A 2 2.20 3.63 -44.02
C ARG A 2 0.95 4.48 -43.68
N PHE A 3 0.71 5.06 -42.50
CA PHE A 3 1.52 5.41 -41.32
C PHE A 3 0.56 5.86 -40.18
N ALA A 4 1.09 5.87 -38.95
CA ALA A 4 0.64 6.63 -37.76
C ALA A 4 -0.64 6.13 -37.02
N SER A 5 -0.74 6.19 -35.68
CA SER A 5 0.04 6.93 -34.69
C SER A 5 0.20 6.14 -33.39
N ARG A 6 1.38 6.25 -32.78
CA ARG A 6 1.67 5.87 -31.40
C ARG A 6 1.40 7.10 -30.52
N LEU A 7 0.61 6.97 -29.47
CA LEU A 7 0.46 8.02 -28.46
C LEU A 7 1.05 7.54 -27.14
N THR A 8 2.31 7.92 -26.94
CA THR A 8 3.04 7.89 -25.67
C THR A 8 2.49 9.00 -24.77
N PHE A 9 1.99 8.64 -23.58
CA PHE A 9 1.57 9.62 -22.57
C PHE A 9 2.83 10.22 -21.91
N SER A 10 3.29 11.35 -22.43
CA SER A 10 4.31 12.20 -21.82
C SER A 10 3.61 13.48 -21.35
N LEU A 11 3.55 13.67 -20.03
CA LEU A 11 2.95 14.84 -19.39
C LEU A 11 3.94 16.01 -19.48
N LEU A 12 3.78 16.87 -20.49
CA LEU A 12 4.41 18.18 -20.58
C LEU A 12 3.30 19.23 -20.72
N ILE A 13 3.04 19.95 -19.64
CA ILE A 13 2.17 21.15 -19.66
C ILE A 13 3.09 22.34 -19.88
N THR A 14 3.19 22.81 -21.12
CA THR A 14 3.72 24.13 -21.44
C THR A 14 2.58 25.13 -21.39
N LEU A 15 2.54 25.97 -20.35
CA LEU A 15 1.63 27.11 -20.28
C LEU A 15 2.35 28.33 -20.87
N SER A 16 1.98 28.72 -22.09
CA SER A 16 2.35 30.02 -22.66
C SER A 16 1.52 31.11 -21.99
N ILE A 17 2.17 32.01 -21.25
CA ILE A 17 1.58 33.27 -20.81
C ILE A 17 2.16 34.39 -21.66
N VAL A 18 1.30 35.02 -22.45
CA VAL A 18 1.56 36.32 -23.08
C VAL A 18 1.49 37.37 -21.97
N VAL A 19 2.63 37.99 -21.63
CA VAL A 19 2.68 39.12 -20.72
C VAL A 19 2.61 40.40 -21.53
N THR A 20 1.43 41.03 -21.51
CA THR A 20 1.25 42.41 -21.98
C THR A 20 1.79 43.34 -20.91
N THR A 21 2.76 44.17 -21.27
CA THR A 21 3.39 45.17 -20.41
C THR A 21 2.41 46.29 -20.05
N VAL A 22 2.16 46.49 -18.75
CA VAL A 22 1.71 47.79 -18.22
C VAL A 22 2.69 48.19 -17.11
N THR A 23 3.33 49.33 -17.35
CA THR A 23 4.32 49.95 -16.48
C THR A 23 3.71 50.68 -15.29
N THR A 24 4.53 50.80 -14.25
CA THR A 24 4.55 51.81 -13.17
C THR A 24 3.49 51.77 -12.07
N THR A 25 3.89 51.20 -10.93
CA THR A 25 3.80 51.88 -9.62
C THR A 25 5.04 51.55 -8.79
N LEU A 26 5.75 52.59 -8.32
CA LEU A 26 6.80 52.48 -7.32
C LEU A 26 6.16 51.99 -6.01
N GLY A 27 6.36 50.72 -5.69
CA GLY A 27 6.10 50.12 -4.40
C GLY A 27 7.35 49.36 -4.00
N GLN A 28 7.93 49.74 -2.88
CA GLN A 28 9.14 49.13 -2.31
C GLN A 28 8.84 47.65 -1.99
N GLU A 29 9.28 46.73 -2.85
CA GLU A 29 9.17 45.29 -2.59
C GLU A 29 10.06 44.93 -1.40
N LEU A 30 9.42 44.52 -0.31
CA LEU A 30 10.06 43.71 0.73
C LEU A 30 10.70 42.50 0.06
N PRO A 31 11.94 42.09 0.41
CA PRO A 31 12.59 40.95 -0.22
C PRO A 31 11.71 39.71 -0.03
N ALA A 32 11.16 39.24 -1.15
CA ALA A 32 10.27 38.09 -1.19
C ALA A 32 10.96 36.83 -0.68
N ASN A 33 10.17 35.97 -0.05
CA ASN A 33 10.47 34.68 0.58
C ASN A 33 11.03 33.59 -0.38
N SER A 34 11.63 33.98 -1.52
CA SER A 34 12.05 33.12 -2.63
C SER A 34 13.13 32.10 -2.26
N GLY A 35 13.94 32.38 -1.23
CA GLY A 35 14.97 31.45 -0.74
C GLY A 35 14.41 30.28 0.08
N ALA A 36 13.35 30.50 0.86
CA ALA A 36 12.74 29.47 1.70
C ALA A 36 11.95 28.44 0.86
N THR A 37 11.26 28.91 -0.19
CA THR A 37 10.53 28.05 -1.13
C THR A 37 11.46 27.25 -2.03
N ALA A 38 12.57 27.84 -2.51
CA ALA A 38 13.59 27.12 -3.27
C ALA A 38 14.26 25.99 -2.47
N ASN A 39 14.57 26.24 -1.19
CA ASN A 39 15.14 25.24 -0.30
C ASN A 39 14.16 24.08 -0.01
N ALA A 40 12.87 24.39 0.20
CA ALA A 40 11.85 23.36 0.42
C ALA A 40 11.66 22.48 -0.83
N GLN A 41 11.68 23.07 -2.02
CA GLN A 41 11.58 22.29 -3.27
C GLN A 41 12.80 21.38 -3.47
N ALA A 42 14.01 21.87 -3.23
CA ALA A 42 15.22 21.06 -3.31
C ALA A 42 15.20 19.87 -2.32
N GLU A 43 14.66 20.07 -1.12
CA GLU A 43 14.49 18.98 -0.14
C GLU A 43 13.46 17.95 -0.61
N ILE A 44 12.34 18.39 -1.18
CA ILE A 44 11.33 17.50 -1.77
C ILE A 44 11.92 16.67 -2.90
N ASP A 45 12.67 17.28 -3.80
CA ASP A 45 13.31 16.60 -4.93
C ASP A 45 14.32 15.55 -4.42
N ALA A 46 15.13 15.90 -3.41
CA ALA A 46 16.06 14.96 -2.78
C ALA A 46 15.35 13.77 -2.12
N ILE A 47 14.21 13.99 -1.46
CA ILE A 47 13.38 12.92 -0.88
C ILE A 47 12.84 12.01 -1.97
N GLN A 48 12.36 12.57 -3.08
CA GLN A 48 11.83 11.80 -4.21
C GLN A 48 12.93 10.93 -4.84
N ASP A 49 14.11 11.50 -5.08
CA ASP A 49 15.26 10.78 -5.64
C ASP A 49 15.75 9.66 -4.71
N GLN A 50 15.88 9.95 -3.41
CA GLN A 50 16.28 8.94 -2.43
C GLN A 50 15.23 7.82 -2.34
N GLY A 51 13.95 8.17 -2.32
CA GLY A 51 12.87 7.21 -2.27
C GLY A 51 12.82 6.34 -3.53
N ALA A 52 12.98 6.91 -4.73
CA ALA A 52 13.05 6.15 -5.97
C ALA A 52 14.19 5.13 -5.97
N LYS A 53 15.35 5.48 -5.41
CA LYS A 53 16.48 4.53 -5.24
C LYS A 53 16.12 3.38 -4.29
N LEU A 54 15.45 3.67 -3.17
CA LEU A 54 15.02 2.64 -2.22
C LEU A 54 14.00 1.69 -2.85
N GLU A 55 13.04 2.22 -3.60
CA GLU A 55 12.02 1.44 -4.31
C GLU A 55 12.62 0.59 -5.44
N ALA A 56 13.56 1.14 -6.20
CA ALA A 56 14.32 0.39 -7.21
C ALA A 56 15.11 -0.78 -6.58
N SER A 57 15.61 -0.60 -5.36
CA SER A 57 16.26 -1.66 -4.57
C SER A 57 15.27 -2.59 -3.84
N LYS A 58 13.95 -2.43 -4.04
CA LYS A 58 12.87 -3.13 -3.34
C LYS A 58 12.92 -3.02 -1.82
N ASN A 59 13.61 -2.00 -1.29
CA ASN A 59 13.68 -1.73 0.14
C ASN A 59 12.46 -0.92 0.60
N TRP A 60 11.28 -1.55 0.47
CA TRP A 60 9.99 -0.93 0.74
C TRP A 60 9.83 -0.44 2.18
N ARG A 61 10.46 -1.11 3.15
CA ARG A 61 10.44 -0.69 4.56
C ARG A 61 11.20 0.62 4.78
N ALA A 62 12.36 0.79 4.13
CA ALA A 62 13.10 2.05 4.21
C ALA A 62 12.39 3.17 3.44
N ALA A 63 11.85 2.87 2.26
CA ALA A 63 11.04 3.81 1.48
C ALA A 63 9.82 4.28 2.28
N LEU A 64 9.09 3.37 2.91
CA LEU A 64 7.94 3.70 3.76
C LEU A 64 8.31 4.68 4.87
N ARG A 65 9.39 4.42 5.62
CA ARG A 65 9.83 5.33 6.70
C ARG A 65 10.22 6.72 6.16
N LEU A 66 10.90 6.76 5.01
CA LEU A 66 11.29 8.01 4.36
C LEU A 66 10.04 8.83 3.99
N TYR A 67 9.11 8.22 3.25
CA TYR A 67 7.90 8.90 2.79
C TYR A 67 6.92 9.21 3.91
N GLU A 68 6.86 8.41 4.97
CA GLU A 68 6.03 8.70 6.14
C GLU A 68 6.50 9.99 6.83
N ARG A 69 7.81 10.12 7.05
CA ARG A 69 8.41 11.34 7.61
C ARG A 69 8.17 12.53 6.68
N ALA A 70 8.34 12.35 5.37
CA ALA A 70 8.13 13.40 4.39
C ALA A 70 6.66 13.82 4.29
N ALA A 71 5.71 12.89 4.35
CA ALA A 71 4.28 13.17 4.28
C ALA A 71 3.79 13.96 5.51
N ARG A 72 4.43 13.80 6.67
CA ARG A 72 4.19 14.64 7.85
C ARG A 72 4.67 16.08 7.64
N ASN A 73 5.82 16.26 7.01
CA ASN A 73 6.43 17.57 6.81
C ASN A 73 5.83 18.34 5.62
N TYR A 74 5.40 17.62 4.58
CA TYR A 74 4.87 18.18 3.34
C TYR A 74 3.51 17.58 2.98
N PRO A 75 2.45 17.80 3.80
CA PRO A 75 1.14 17.18 3.60
C PRO A 75 0.45 17.59 2.29
N GLN A 76 0.84 18.73 1.70
CA GLN A 76 0.30 19.23 0.42
C GLN A 76 0.93 18.54 -0.81
N GLN A 77 2.02 17.79 -0.64
CA GLN A 77 2.71 17.14 -1.73
C GLN A 77 2.07 15.80 -2.08
N SER A 78 1.18 15.81 -3.07
CA SER A 78 0.42 14.64 -3.51
C SER A 78 1.31 13.48 -3.96
N THR A 79 2.45 13.76 -4.60
CA THR A 79 3.43 12.74 -5.02
C THR A 79 4.00 11.98 -3.83
N ILE A 80 4.38 12.68 -2.75
CA ILE A 80 4.90 12.05 -1.53
C ILE A 80 3.81 11.20 -0.88
N ALA A 81 2.58 11.72 -0.80
CA ALA A 81 1.45 10.96 -0.27
C ALA A 81 1.19 9.68 -1.10
N ALA A 82 1.27 9.75 -2.43
CA ALA A 82 1.12 8.58 -3.30
C ALA A 82 2.23 7.54 -3.08
N ARG A 83 3.50 7.97 -3.02
CA ARG A 83 4.63 7.05 -2.78
C ARG A 83 4.59 6.44 -1.37
N TYR A 84 4.14 7.18 -0.36
CA TYR A 84 3.88 6.67 0.97
C TYR A 84 2.87 5.51 0.93
N GLN A 85 1.73 5.70 0.24
CA GLN A 85 0.71 4.65 0.12
C GLN A 85 1.24 3.42 -0.61
N ILE A 86 1.92 3.59 -1.76
CA ILE A 86 2.52 2.48 -2.51
C ILE A 86 3.52 1.70 -1.65
N SER A 87 4.41 2.41 -0.94
CA SER A 87 5.39 1.78 -0.05
C SER A 87 4.72 1.01 1.09
N ARG A 88 3.64 1.57 1.65
CA ARG A 88 2.85 0.91 2.70
C ARG A 88 2.18 -0.35 2.17
N SER A 89 1.62 -0.31 0.97
CA SER A 89 1.00 -1.46 0.30
C SER A 89 1.99 -2.60 0.11
N HIS A 90 3.22 -2.34 -0.38
CA HIS A 90 4.25 -3.38 -0.50
C HIS A 90 4.67 -3.98 0.84
N VAL A 91 4.83 -3.15 1.88
CA VAL A 91 5.16 -3.65 3.23
C VAL A 91 4.03 -4.51 3.79
N ASP A 92 2.76 -4.14 3.56
CA ASP A 92 1.62 -4.95 3.98
C ASP A 92 1.50 -6.27 3.19
N ILE A 93 1.69 -6.25 1.86
CA ILE A 93 1.72 -7.47 1.03
C ILE A 93 2.80 -8.40 1.55
N ALA A 94 4.03 -7.91 1.74
CA ALA A 94 5.11 -8.70 2.29
C ALA A 94 4.72 -9.28 3.66
N ARG A 95 4.13 -8.49 4.56
CA ARG A 95 3.68 -8.99 5.87
C ARG A 95 2.65 -10.13 5.74
N ARG A 96 1.64 -9.99 4.88
CA ARG A 96 0.58 -10.98 4.71
C ARG A 96 1.06 -12.25 4.02
N TYR A 97 1.85 -12.14 2.96
CA TYR A 97 2.33 -13.30 2.21
C TYR A 97 3.46 -14.07 2.89
N HIS A 98 4.07 -13.53 3.95
CA HIS A 98 4.93 -14.29 4.86
C HIS A 98 4.17 -14.93 6.04
N ASP A 99 2.87 -14.66 6.21
CA ASP A 99 2.05 -15.23 7.27
C ASP A 99 1.36 -16.51 6.81
N ALA A 100 1.75 -17.64 7.39
CA ALA A 100 1.19 -18.96 7.06
C ALA A 100 -0.33 -19.05 7.32
N SER A 101 -0.85 -18.38 8.34
CA SER A 101 -2.28 -18.39 8.65
C SER A 101 -3.09 -17.62 7.61
N TYR A 102 -2.54 -16.54 7.06
CA TYR A 102 -3.13 -15.81 5.94
C TYR A 102 -3.19 -16.67 4.68
N LEU A 103 -2.07 -17.30 4.33
CA LEU A 103 -1.99 -18.21 3.17
C LEU A 103 -2.93 -19.41 3.31
N TYR A 104 -3.03 -19.97 4.52
CA TYR A 104 -3.99 -21.04 4.84
C TYR A 104 -5.43 -20.56 4.62
N SER A 105 -5.75 -19.35 5.07
CA SER A 105 -7.09 -18.76 4.91
C SER A 105 -7.46 -18.58 3.45
N ILE A 106 -6.55 -18.07 2.60
CA ILE A 106 -6.76 -17.99 1.14
C ILE A 106 -7.08 -19.36 0.53
N LYS A 107 -6.35 -20.40 0.93
CA LYS A 107 -6.50 -21.76 0.36
C LYS A 107 -7.82 -22.42 0.74
N GLN A 108 -8.32 -22.17 1.94
CA GLN A 108 -9.54 -22.80 2.46
C GLN A 108 -10.82 -22.02 2.12
N MET A 109 -10.71 -20.73 1.82
CA MET A 109 -11.86 -19.90 1.50
C MET A 109 -12.29 -20.05 0.05
N ASP A 110 -13.60 -20.15 -0.16
CA ASP A 110 -14.21 -19.94 -1.46
C ASP A 110 -14.60 -18.46 -1.67
N SER A 111 -15.17 -18.17 -2.84
CA SER A 111 -15.63 -16.82 -3.17
C SER A 111 -16.72 -16.30 -2.23
N THR A 112 -17.62 -17.17 -1.74
CA THR A 112 -18.73 -16.76 -0.87
C THR A 112 -18.25 -16.42 0.52
N ALA A 113 -17.34 -17.23 1.07
CA ALA A 113 -16.68 -17.00 2.35
C ALA A 113 -15.89 -15.69 2.34
N SER A 114 -15.12 -15.43 1.28
CA SER A 114 -14.35 -14.18 1.16
C SER A 114 -15.25 -12.93 1.09
N GLN A 115 -16.40 -13.01 0.40
CA GLN A 115 -17.39 -11.93 0.38
C GLN A 115 -18.04 -11.69 1.74
N ALA A 116 -18.30 -12.76 2.51
CA ALA A 116 -18.84 -12.66 3.87
C ALA A 116 -17.85 -11.97 4.81
N VAL A 117 -16.56 -12.32 4.73
CA VAL A 117 -15.49 -11.67 5.51
C VAL A 117 -15.41 -10.18 5.17
N TYR A 118 -15.42 -9.81 3.89
CA TYR A 118 -15.35 -8.40 3.51
C TYR A 118 -16.60 -7.62 3.93
N ARG A 119 -17.79 -8.24 3.84
CA ARG A 119 -19.05 -7.65 4.35
C ARG A 119 -18.96 -7.35 5.84
N GLU A 120 -18.46 -8.29 6.63
CA GLU A 120 -18.28 -8.14 8.07
C GLU A 120 -17.33 -6.99 8.39
N VAL A 121 -16.19 -6.90 7.68
CA VAL A 121 -15.24 -5.81 7.83
C VAL A 121 -15.87 -4.45 7.49
N LEU A 122 -16.60 -4.35 6.38
CA LEU A 122 -17.28 -3.11 6.01
C LEU A 122 -18.33 -2.69 7.05
N GLY A 123 -19.06 -3.65 7.64
CA GLY A 123 -20.00 -3.40 8.72
C GLY A 123 -19.33 -2.88 10.00
N LYS A 124 -18.16 -3.43 10.36
CA LYS A 124 -17.35 -2.95 11.49
C LYS A 124 -16.81 -1.54 11.23
N ILE A 125 -16.37 -1.25 10.01
CA ILE A 125 -15.92 0.10 9.63
C ILE A 125 -17.10 1.08 9.76
N GLU A 126 -18.27 0.74 9.25
CA GLU A 126 -19.46 1.58 9.33
C GLU A 126 -19.90 1.85 10.78
N THR A 127 -19.73 0.87 11.67
CA THR A 127 -20.18 0.94 13.07
C THR A 127 -19.17 1.62 13.99
N TYR A 128 -17.87 1.38 13.79
CA TYR A 128 -16.83 1.70 14.77
C TYR A 128 -15.79 2.70 14.29
N TYR A 129 -15.74 3.04 13.00
CA TYR A 129 -14.80 4.03 12.52
C TYR A 129 -15.22 5.43 12.96
N PHE A 130 -14.27 6.20 13.51
CA PHE A 130 -14.57 7.44 14.23
C PHE A 130 -14.93 8.63 13.33
N ALA A 131 -14.65 8.55 12.02
CA ALA A 131 -14.79 9.67 11.09
C ALA A 131 -15.74 9.36 9.93
N GLU A 132 -16.16 10.40 9.22
CA GLU A 132 -17.00 10.26 8.04
C GLU A 132 -16.32 9.42 6.94
N LEU A 133 -17.07 8.45 6.43
CA LEU A 133 -16.57 7.50 5.45
C LEU A 133 -16.80 7.99 4.03
N ASN A 134 -15.71 8.09 3.26
CA ASN A 134 -15.80 8.24 1.81
C ASN A 134 -15.75 6.86 1.14
N TRP A 135 -16.92 6.27 0.92
CA TRP A 135 -17.06 4.92 0.34
C TRP A 135 -16.44 4.78 -1.05
N GLN A 136 -16.45 5.84 -1.87
CA GLN A 136 -15.77 5.83 -3.17
C GLN A 136 -14.26 5.73 -3.00
N LYS A 137 -13.68 6.50 -2.07
CA LYS A 137 -12.25 6.45 -1.75
C LYS A 137 -11.86 5.09 -1.15
N ILE A 138 -12.73 4.48 -0.36
CA ILE A 138 -12.52 3.14 0.20
C ILE A 138 -12.41 2.10 -0.92
N LEU A 139 -13.37 2.07 -1.85
CA LEU A 139 -13.30 1.18 -3.01
C LEU A 139 -12.03 1.40 -3.82
N LYS A 140 -11.70 2.68 -4.09
CA LYS A 140 -10.47 3.04 -4.82
C LYS A 140 -9.22 2.53 -4.10
N SER A 141 -9.14 2.67 -2.78
CA SER A 141 -8.00 2.21 -1.98
C SER A 141 -7.84 0.68 -2.04
N GLY A 142 -8.96 -0.06 -2.02
CA GLY A 142 -8.98 -1.49 -2.29
C GLY A 142 -8.39 -1.84 -3.65
N ILE A 143 -8.86 -1.18 -4.71
CA ILE A 143 -8.38 -1.41 -6.09
C ILE A 143 -6.90 -1.04 -6.24
N ASP A 144 -6.47 0.09 -5.68
CA ASP A 144 -5.08 0.53 -5.72
C ASP A 144 -4.16 -0.50 -5.02
N GLN A 145 -4.60 -1.08 -3.90
CA GLN A 145 -3.87 -2.14 -3.21
C GLN A 145 -3.71 -3.39 -4.09
N PHE A 146 -4.81 -3.82 -4.72
CA PHE A 146 -4.76 -4.97 -5.61
C PHE A 146 -3.88 -4.69 -6.84
N GLU A 147 -3.92 -3.47 -7.38
CA GLU A 147 -3.03 -3.04 -8.45
C GLU A 147 -1.55 -3.13 -8.04
N VAL A 148 -1.19 -2.70 -6.82
CA VAL A 148 0.18 -2.89 -6.30
C VAL A 148 0.53 -4.38 -6.19
N ALA A 149 -0.41 -5.21 -5.73
CA ALA A 149 -0.20 -6.65 -5.61
C ALA A 149 0.07 -7.33 -6.98
N LEU A 150 -0.55 -6.86 -8.07
CA LEU A 150 -0.29 -7.36 -9.42
C LEU A 150 1.16 -7.12 -9.89
N HIS A 151 1.89 -6.18 -9.28
CA HIS A 151 3.31 -5.93 -9.56
C HIS A 151 4.24 -6.54 -8.51
N ASP A 152 3.71 -7.10 -7.42
CA ASP A 152 4.50 -7.65 -6.33
C ASP A 152 4.91 -9.12 -6.59
N GLU A 153 6.18 -9.44 -6.36
CA GLU A 153 6.75 -10.76 -6.66
C GLU A 153 6.20 -11.87 -5.75
N LEU A 154 5.92 -11.56 -4.47
CA LEU A 154 5.39 -12.55 -3.54
C LEU A 154 3.96 -12.92 -3.90
N PHE A 155 3.14 -11.92 -4.22
CA PHE A 155 1.77 -12.12 -4.68
C PHE A 155 1.73 -12.94 -5.96
N ARG A 156 2.50 -12.52 -6.98
CA ARG A 156 2.56 -13.22 -8.28
C ARG A 156 3.08 -14.65 -8.12
N GLY A 157 4.11 -14.85 -7.31
CA GLY A 157 4.67 -16.18 -7.04
C GLY A 157 3.66 -17.12 -6.37
N HIS A 158 2.94 -16.64 -5.34
CA HIS A 158 1.96 -17.46 -4.62
C HIS A 158 0.74 -17.83 -5.46
N HIS A 159 0.33 -16.95 -6.39
CA HIS A 159 -0.84 -17.18 -7.25
C HIS A 159 -0.48 -17.67 -8.66
N GLY A 160 0.81 -17.95 -8.93
CA GLY A 160 1.28 -18.44 -10.23
C GLY A 160 1.01 -17.48 -11.39
N LEU A 161 1.02 -16.16 -11.13
CA LEU A 161 0.52 -15.17 -12.08
C LEU A 161 1.55 -14.81 -13.15
N THR A 162 1.21 -15.20 -14.38
CA THR A 162 1.85 -14.72 -15.60
C THR A 162 0.89 -13.80 -16.33
N VAL A 163 0.96 -12.51 -16.00
CA VAL A 163 0.04 -11.50 -16.55
C VAL A 163 0.65 -10.90 -17.82
N SER A 164 -0.07 -11.01 -18.94
CA SER A 164 0.31 -10.30 -20.17
C SER A 164 -0.04 -8.82 -20.06
N HIS A 165 0.70 -7.96 -20.77
CA HIS A 165 0.38 -6.52 -20.82
C HIS A 165 -1.03 -6.26 -21.35
N THR A 166 -1.52 -7.09 -22.27
CA THR A 166 -2.86 -6.96 -22.86
C THR A 166 -3.95 -7.30 -21.85
N ASP A 167 -3.82 -8.41 -21.12
CA ASP A 167 -4.82 -8.81 -20.11
C ASP A 167 -4.87 -7.79 -18.96
N LEU A 168 -3.71 -7.27 -18.56
CA LEU A 168 -3.64 -6.23 -17.54
C LEU A 168 -4.32 -4.93 -18.00
N GLN A 169 -4.13 -4.53 -19.25
CA GLN A 169 -4.79 -3.34 -19.79
C GLN A 169 -6.31 -3.55 -19.87
N GLN A 170 -6.77 -4.71 -20.33
CA GLN A 170 -8.20 -5.04 -20.37
C GLN A 170 -8.85 -5.01 -18.98
N TYR A 171 -8.16 -5.57 -17.97
CA TYR A 171 -8.59 -5.47 -16.58
C TYR A 171 -8.71 -4.01 -16.12
N ARG A 172 -7.66 -3.20 -16.35
CA ARG A 172 -7.63 -1.78 -15.95
C ARG A 172 -8.73 -0.96 -16.62
N ASP A 173 -8.97 -1.15 -17.91
CA ASP A 173 -10.03 -0.45 -18.64
C ASP A 173 -11.41 -0.78 -18.05
N SER A 174 -11.64 -2.05 -17.74
CA SER A 174 -12.88 -2.53 -17.13
C SER A 174 -13.10 -1.96 -15.72
N VAL A 175 -12.04 -1.88 -14.91
CA VAL A 175 -12.10 -1.32 -13.55
C VAL A 175 -12.24 0.21 -13.57
N ALA A 176 -11.58 0.90 -14.49
CA ALA A 176 -11.74 2.34 -14.69
C ALA A 176 -13.20 2.68 -15.02
N HIS A 177 -13.86 1.88 -15.86
CA HIS A 177 -15.28 2.04 -16.15
C HIS A 177 -16.17 1.86 -14.92
N ILE A 178 -15.88 0.89 -14.04
CA ILE A 178 -16.61 0.71 -12.77
C ILE A 178 -16.46 1.95 -11.88
N LEU A 179 -15.24 2.44 -11.71
CA LEU A 179 -14.94 3.61 -10.89
C LEU A 179 -15.61 4.89 -11.42
N ALA A 180 -15.74 5.03 -12.74
CA ALA A 180 -16.37 6.19 -13.37
C ALA A 180 -17.91 6.11 -13.38
N SER A 181 -18.48 4.92 -13.56
CA SER A 181 -19.93 4.73 -13.75
C SER A 181 -20.72 4.57 -12.45
N ARG A 182 -20.07 4.16 -11.36
CA ARG A 182 -20.73 3.86 -10.08
C ARG A 182 -20.17 4.72 -8.96
N VAL A 183 -21.05 5.53 -8.35
CA VAL A 183 -20.74 6.24 -7.10
C VAL A 183 -21.11 5.35 -5.93
N CYS A 184 -20.10 4.85 -5.21
CA CYS A 184 -20.31 4.09 -3.98
C CYS A 184 -20.67 5.03 -2.84
N ARG A 185 -21.86 4.83 -2.25
CA ARG A 185 -22.39 5.62 -1.12
C ARG A 185 -22.60 4.81 0.16
N SER A 186 -22.28 3.52 0.15
CA SER A 186 -22.42 2.63 1.30
C SER A 186 -21.45 1.45 1.20
N GLY A 187 -21.18 0.78 2.33
CA GLY A 187 -20.39 -0.45 2.36
C GLY A 187 -20.97 -1.54 1.44
N ARG A 188 -22.30 -1.63 1.34
CA ARG A 188 -22.96 -2.56 0.40
C ARG A 188 -22.59 -2.28 -1.07
N ALA A 189 -22.54 -1.00 -1.47
CA ALA A 189 -22.15 -0.62 -2.82
C ALA A 189 -20.66 -0.92 -3.11
N VAL A 190 -19.79 -0.75 -2.09
CA VAL A 190 -18.38 -1.15 -2.16
C VAL A 190 -18.27 -2.66 -2.37
N LEU A 191 -18.97 -3.46 -1.56
CA LEU A 191 -18.94 -4.92 -1.68
C LEU A 191 -19.41 -5.39 -3.06
N GLN A 192 -20.51 -4.84 -3.58
CA GLN A 192 -21.01 -5.21 -4.91
C GLN A 192 -20.01 -4.88 -6.02
N SER A 193 -19.32 -3.74 -5.89
CA SER A 193 -18.27 -3.33 -6.84
C SER A 193 -17.04 -4.23 -6.73
N ALA A 194 -16.63 -4.58 -5.50
CA ALA A 194 -15.54 -5.52 -5.25
C ALA A 194 -15.80 -6.92 -5.82
N ILE A 195 -17.03 -7.43 -5.68
CA ILE A 195 -17.45 -8.68 -6.32
C ILE A 195 -17.27 -8.58 -7.84
N THR A 196 -17.74 -7.49 -8.44
CA THR A 196 -17.59 -7.26 -9.89
C THR A 196 -16.12 -7.23 -10.31
N VAL A 197 -15.26 -6.52 -9.55
CA VAL A 197 -13.81 -6.45 -9.80
C VAL A 197 -13.18 -7.85 -9.70
N SER A 198 -13.51 -8.64 -8.69
CA SER A 198 -12.99 -9.99 -8.51
C SER A 198 -13.34 -10.92 -9.69
N GLN A 199 -14.56 -10.82 -10.21
CA GLN A 199 -15.01 -11.59 -11.38
C GLN A 199 -14.31 -11.15 -12.68
N ILE A 200 -13.97 -9.86 -12.81
CA ILE A 200 -13.20 -9.38 -13.97
C ILE A 200 -11.76 -9.89 -13.87
N ALA A 201 -11.12 -9.75 -12.70
CA ALA A 201 -9.77 -10.23 -12.45
C ALA A 201 -9.63 -11.75 -12.66
N GLU A 202 -10.60 -12.55 -12.24
CA GLU A 202 -10.59 -13.99 -12.50
C GLU A 202 -10.69 -14.31 -14.00
N ARG A 203 -11.58 -13.64 -14.73
CA ARG A 203 -11.75 -13.88 -16.16
C ARG A 203 -10.53 -13.47 -17.00
N THR A 204 -9.95 -12.31 -16.67
CA THR A 204 -8.87 -11.67 -17.44
C THR A 204 -7.48 -12.10 -16.95
N LEU A 205 -7.22 -12.00 -15.65
CA LEU A 205 -5.89 -12.22 -15.05
C LEU A 205 -5.71 -13.61 -14.46
N LYS A 206 -6.76 -14.44 -14.42
CA LYS A 206 -6.76 -15.79 -13.81
C LYS A 206 -6.41 -15.81 -12.32
N VAL A 207 -6.65 -14.70 -11.62
CA VAL A 207 -6.54 -14.60 -10.16
C VAL A 207 -7.83 -15.09 -9.52
N SER A 208 -7.76 -15.96 -8.51
CA SER A 208 -8.95 -16.44 -7.81
C SER A 208 -9.74 -15.29 -7.15
N GLN A 209 -11.07 -15.36 -7.17
CA GLN A 209 -11.91 -14.28 -6.63
C GLN A 209 -11.62 -14.00 -5.14
N GLN A 210 -11.37 -15.04 -4.34
CA GLN A 210 -11.06 -14.90 -2.91
C GLN A 210 -9.74 -14.16 -2.66
N ALA A 211 -8.72 -14.39 -3.50
CA ALA A 211 -7.46 -13.66 -3.41
C ALA A 211 -7.68 -12.16 -3.71
N VAL A 212 -8.40 -11.86 -4.79
CA VAL A 212 -8.75 -10.46 -5.13
C VAL A 212 -9.53 -9.81 -4.01
N MET A 213 -10.53 -10.52 -3.46
CA MET A 213 -11.37 -10.00 -2.37
C MET A 213 -10.55 -9.62 -1.14
N LEU A 214 -9.58 -10.47 -0.75
CA LEU A 214 -8.72 -10.20 0.40
C LEU A 214 -7.71 -9.07 0.15
N GLU A 215 -7.26 -8.87 -1.10
CA GLU A 215 -6.46 -7.68 -1.46
C GLU A 215 -7.29 -6.39 -1.38
N LEU A 216 -8.53 -6.40 -1.91
CA LEU A 216 -9.45 -5.26 -1.82
C LEU A 216 -9.80 -4.92 -0.36
N LEU A 217 -9.98 -5.95 0.48
CA LEU A 217 -10.19 -5.81 1.91
C LEU A 217 -8.97 -5.18 2.59
N SER A 218 -7.76 -5.67 2.32
CA SER A 218 -6.55 -5.07 2.87
C SER A 218 -6.42 -3.60 2.47
N GLY A 219 -6.64 -3.28 1.19
CA GLY A 219 -6.56 -1.91 0.69
C GLY A 219 -7.63 -0.99 1.28
N THR A 220 -8.81 -1.53 1.61
CA THR A 220 -9.84 -0.82 2.37
C THR A 220 -9.32 -0.40 3.73
N ILE A 221 -8.73 -1.32 4.48
CA ILE A 221 -8.22 -1.05 5.83
C ILE A 221 -7.02 -0.11 5.80
N ILE A 222 -6.08 -0.32 4.87
CA ILE A 222 -4.93 0.57 4.66
C ILE A 222 -5.40 2.00 4.30
N GLY A 223 -6.45 2.12 3.50
CA GLY A 223 -6.99 3.39 3.03
C GLY A 223 -7.72 4.23 4.08
N LEU A 224 -8.10 3.65 5.24
CA LEU A 224 -8.77 4.36 6.32
C LEU A 224 -7.81 5.33 7.01
N ASP A 225 -6.87 4.78 7.78
CA ASP A 225 -5.85 5.51 8.50
C ASP A 225 -4.65 4.62 8.84
N ARG A 226 -3.70 5.15 9.62
CA ARG A 226 -2.48 4.41 10.03
C ARG A 226 -2.69 3.44 11.19
N TYR A 227 -3.82 3.50 11.87
CA TYR A 227 -4.12 2.72 13.08
C TYR A 227 -5.07 1.55 12.80
N SER A 228 -5.74 1.58 11.66
CA SER A 228 -6.61 0.53 11.17
C SER A 228 -5.77 -0.62 10.61
N SER A 229 -6.01 -1.83 11.13
CA SER A 229 -5.35 -3.05 10.67
C SER A 229 -6.30 -4.24 10.69
N TYR A 230 -6.08 -5.16 9.75
CA TYR A 230 -6.72 -6.47 9.73
C TYR A 230 -5.69 -7.49 10.20
N LEU A 231 -6.09 -8.29 11.19
CA LEU A 231 -5.25 -9.31 11.81
C LEU A 231 -5.77 -10.69 11.43
N THR A 232 -4.86 -11.56 11.03
CA THR A 232 -5.11 -13.01 10.92
C THR A 232 -5.23 -13.62 12.31
N SER A 233 -5.71 -14.86 12.42
CA SER A 233 -5.82 -15.54 13.72
C SER A 233 -4.50 -15.56 14.48
N THR A 234 -3.40 -15.93 13.82
CA THR A 234 -2.07 -15.95 14.45
C THR A 234 -1.62 -14.55 14.87
N GLN A 235 -1.85 -13.53 14.04
CA GLN A 235 -1.51 -12.15 14.42
C GLN A 235 -2.32 -11.64 15.62
N LEU A 236 -3.58 -12.05 15.71
CA LEU A 236 -4.44 -11.74 16.84
C LEU A 236 -3.95 -12.44 18.12
N ASP A 237 -3.61 -13.72 18.03
CA ASP A 237 -3.06 -14.50 19.13
C ASP A 237 -1.72 -13.92 19.63
N ASP A 238 -0.84 -13.52 18.70
CA ASP A 238 0.43 -12.85 19.02
C ASP A 238 0.19 -11.50 19.73
N MET A 239 -0.79 -10.73 19.27
CA MET A 239 -1.15 -9.45 19.88
C MET A 239 -1.69 -9.66 21.30
N PHE A 240 -2.59 -10.62 21.52
CA PHE A 240 -3.09 -10.93 22.86
C PHE A 240 -2.00 -11.48 23.77
N SER A 241 -1.12 -12.32 23.25
CA SER A 241 0.03 -12.85 23.99
C SER A 241 0.96 -11.73 24.47
N GLN A 242 1.21 -10.72 23.65
CA GLN A 242 1.97 -9.52 24.03
C GLN A 242 1.26 -8.69 25.11
N ILE A 243 -0.06 -8.48 24.99
CA ILE A 243 -0.86 -7.72 25.97
C ILE A 243 -0.88 -8.44 27.33
N ASP A 244 -1.00 -9.77 27.32
CA ASP A 244 -1.01 -10.62 28.50
C ASP A 244 0.39 -10.78 29.15
N GLY A 245 1.44 -10.21 28.54
CA GLY A 245 2.83 -10.40 28.98
C GLY A 245 3.35 -11.83 28.76
N LYS A 246 2.62 -12.65 28.00
CA LYS A 246 3.01 -14.01 27.59
C LYS A 246 3.80 -13.90 26.29
N PHE A 247 5.05 -13.46 26.37
CA PHE A 247 5.92 -13.41 25.20
C PHE A 247 6.19 -14.82 24.68
N VAL A 248 5.50 -15.23 23.62
CA VAL A 248 5.83 -16.44 22.86
C VAL A 248 6.91 -16.06 21.86
N GLY A 249 8.13 -16.55 22.09
CA GLY A 249 9.26 -16.32 21.21
C GLY A 249 10.33 -17.37 21.43
N LEU A 250 11.36 -17.35 20.58
CA LEU A 250 12.49 -18.27 20.72
C LEU A 250 13.31 -17.98 22.00
N GLY A 251 13.12 -16.83 22.65
CA GLY A 251 13.91 -16.44 23.82
C GLY A 251 15.26 -15.83 23.44
N ILE A 252 15.34 -15.13 22.30
CA ILE A 252 16.55 -14.45 21.82
C ILE A 252 16.25 -13.02 21.41
N GLU A 253 17.24 -12.15 21.59
CA GLU A 253 17.27 -10.82 21.01
C GLU A 253 18.26 -10.82 19.85
N LEU A 254 17.81 -10.29 18.71
CA LEU A 254 18.59 -10.28 17.47
C LEU A 254 19.03 -8.86 17.14
N ARG A 255 20.28 -8.75 16.68
CA ARG A 255 20.84 -7.53 16.10
C ARG A 255 21.20 -7.79 14.65
N ILE A 256 20.83 -6.87 13.77
CA ILE A 256 21.28 -6.91 12.38
C ILE A 256 22.74 -6.43 12.34
N GLN A 257 23.67 -7.28 11.90
CA GLN A 257 25.07 -6.92 11.67
C GLN A 257 25.45 -7.21 10.20
N GLY A 258 25.47 -6.16 9.39
CA GLY A 258 25.69 -6.29 7.95
C GLY A 258 24.56 -7.11 7.30
N ASN A 259 24.92 -8.27 6.73
CA ASN A 259 23.98 -9.18 6.07
C ASN A 259 23.58 -10.39 6.94
N HIS A 260 23.93 -10.40 8.24
CA HIS A 260 23.59 -11.48 9.16
C HIS A 260 22.77 -10.97 10.34
N LEU A 261 21.99 -11.86 10.94
CA LEU A 261 21.34 -11.66 12.24
C LEU A 261 22.25 -12.28 13.29
N LEU A 262 22.66 -11.47 14.27
CA LEU A 262 23.46 -11.89 15.42
C LEU A 262 22.54 -12.06 16.62
N VAL A 263 22.68 -13.16 17.36
CA VAL A 263 22.06 -13.33 18.68
C VAL A 263 22.76 -12.42 19.68
N GLU A 264 22.17 -11.26 19.95
CA GLU A 264 22.70 -10.30 20.92
C GLU A 264 22.57 -10.84 22.34
N ARG A 265 21.41 -11.41 22.68
CA ARG A 265 21.13 -11.93 24.01
C ARG A 265 20.23 -13.15 23.95
N VAL A 266 20.48 -14.10 24.85
CA VAL A 266 19.61 -15.26 25.08
C VAL A 266 18.93 -15.07 26.43
N ILE A 267 17.60 -15.24 26.48
CA ILE A 267 16.80 -15.09 27.68
C ILE A 267 17.00 -16.33 28.56
N PRO A 268 17.47 -16.18 29.82
CA PRO A 268 17.70 -17.32 30.71
C PRO A 268 16.42 -18.14 30.94
N LYS A 269 16.55 -19.47 30.95
CA LYS A 269 15.42 -20.43 31.10
C LYS A 269 14.34 -20.31 30.01
N GLY A 270 14.68 -19.72 28.87
CA GLY A 270 13.84 -19.70 27.67
C GLY A 270 14.21 -20.81 26.69
N PRO A 271 13.37 -21.05 25.66
CA PRO A 271 13.58 -22.14 24.69
C PRO A 271 14.95 -22.13 24.01
N ALA A 272 15.49 -20.96 23.67
CA ALA A 272 16.82 -20.84 23.08
C ALA A 272 17.97 -21.18 24.06
N ALA A 273 17.81 -20.85 25.35
CA ALA A 273 18.78 -21.26 26.37
C ALA A 273 18.77 -22.78 26.53
N ASP A 274 17.59 -23.40 26.52
CA ASP A 274 17.43 -24.86 26.58
C ASP A 274 17.97 -25.54 25.31
N ALA A 275 17.84 -24.88 24.15
CA ALA A 275 18.43 -25.31 22.89
C ALA A 275 19.96 -25.05 22.79
N GLY A 276 20.56 -24.38 23.78
CA GLY A 276 21.99 -24.14 23.86
C GLY A 276 22.54 -22.98 23.04
N LEU A 277 21.67 -22.10 22.52
CA LEU A 277 22.08 -20.87 21.84
C LEU A 277 22.85 -19.94 22.81
N LYS A 278 23.81 -19.20 22.27
CA LYS A 278 24.65 -18.26 23.02
C LYS A 278 24.64 -16.88 22.38
N SER A 279 25.01 -15.89 23.18
CA SER A 279 25.28 -14.55 22.65
C SER A 279 26.48 -14.62 21.69
N GLY A 280 26.31 -14.08 20.49
CA GLY A 280 27.31 -14.09 19.43
C GLY A 280 27.08 -15.13 18.32
N ASP A 281 26.10 -16.02 18.48
CA ASP A 281 25.66 -16.97 17.44
C ASP A 281 24.96 -16.27 16.26
#